data_AF-A0A7W0RRX4-F1
#
_entry.id   AF-A0A7W0RRX4-F1
#
_cell.length_a   1.000
_cell.length_b   1.000
_cell.length_c   1.000
_cell.angle_alpha   90.00
_cell.angle_beta   90.00
_cell.angle_gamma   90.00
#
_symmetry.space_group_name_H-M   'P 1'
#
loop_
_entity.id
_entity.type
_entity.pdbx_description
1 polymer ?
#
loop_
_entity_poly.entity_id
_entity_poly.type
_entity_poly.pdbx_seq_one_letter_code
_entity_poly.pdbx_strand_id
1 'polypeptide(L)'
;MITFRTTEKEYTGATAVDIVRQLAHDDGDSATHDGVSIRGFLRQSLKQLGDRIPPRELDVSDRVSDETLARSYLLLHSDYGIGEMHDDSRGA
;
A
#
# COMPACT_ATOMS: atom_id res chain seq x y z
N MET A 1 -5.58 10.84 -10.34
CA MET A 1 -4.75 9.63 -10.60
C MET A 1 -3.69 9.56 -9.53
N ILE A 2 -3.29 8.37 -9.10
CA ILE A 2 -2.31 8.21 -8.03
C ILE A 2 -1.05 7.57 -8.60
N THR A 3 0.10 8.07 -8.18
CA THR A 3 1.41 7.52 -8.49
C THR A 3 2.14 7.23 -7.18
N PHE A 4 2.80 6.09 -7.08
CA PHE A 4 3.68 5.75 -5.98
C PHE A 4 5.02 5.33 -6.54
N ARG A 5 6.08 6.01 -6.11
CA ARG A 5 7.42 5.80 -6.63
C ARG A 5 8.34 5.27 -5.53
N THR A 6 8.89 4.08 -5.72
CA THR A 6 9.99 3.57 -4.92
C THR A 6 11.32 3.90 -5.58
N THR A 7 12.43 3.60 -4.91
CA THR A 7 13.78 3.72 -5.49
C THR A 7 13.95 2.90 -6.77
N GLU A 8 13.21 1.79 -6.90
CA GLU A 8 13.39 0.83 -7.98
C GLU A 8 12.34 0.97 -9.08
N LYS A 9 11.12 1.40 -8.74
CA LYS A 9 9.98 1.34 -9.67
C LYS A 9 8.95 2.42 -9.39
N GLU A 10 8.21 2.78 -10.43
CA GLU A 10 7.04 3.64 -10.34
C GLU A 10 5.78 2.82 -10.60
N TYR A 11 4.78 2.98 -9.73
CA TYR A 11 3.49 2.33 -9.82
C TYR A 11 2.41 3.40 -9.98
N THR A 12 1.52 3.21 -10.95
CA THR A 12 0.48 4.18 -11.28
C THR A 12 -0.87 3.49 -11.32
N GLY A 13 -1.88 4.12 -10.70
CA GLY A 13 -3.21 3.55 -10.59
C GLY A 13 -4.30 4.61 -10.48
N ALA A 14 -5.53 4.23 -10.83
CA ALA A 14 -6.70 5.08 -10.61
C ALA A 14 -7.05 5.22 -9.12
N THR A 15 -6.69 4.21 -8.32
CA THR A 15 -6.97 4.09 -6.89
C THR A 15 -5.73 3.60 -6.14
N ALA A 16 -5.69 3.82 -4.83
CA ALA A 16 -4.56 3.37 -4.01
C ALA A 16 -4.50 1.83 -3.94
N VAL A 17 -5.68 1.19 -4.00
CA VAL A 17 -5.82 -0.26 -4.13
C VAL A 17 -5.08 -0.80 -5.35
N ASP A 18 -5.18 -0.12 -6.50
CA ASP A 18 -4.56 -0.57 -7.74
C ASP A 18 -3.03 -0.59 -7.62
N ILE A 19 -2.47 0.48 -7.05
CA ILE A 19 -1.03 0.58 -6.76
C ILE A 19 -0.57 -0.52 -5.81
N VAL A 20 -1.30 -0.73 -4.70
CA VAL A 20 -0.94 -1.75 -3.71
C VAL A 20 -1.05 -3.16 -4.31
N ARG A 21 -1.99 -3.41 -5.22
CA ARG A 21 -2.05 -4.67 -5.98
C ARG A 21 -0.85 -4.87 -6.89
N GLN A 22 -0.40 -3.82 -7.56
CA GLN A 22 0.80 -3.88 -8.40
C GLN A 22 2.05 -4.14 -7.55
N LEU A 23 2.19 -3.48 -6.39
CA LEU A 23 3.24 -3.77 -5.40
C LEU A 23 3.18 -5.22 -4.93
N ALA A 24 2.01 -5.74 -4.57
CA ALA A 24 1.83 -7.12 -4.12
C ALA A 24 2.17 -8.15 -5.21
N HIS A 25 1.94 -7.80 -6.48
CA HIS A 25 2.32 -8.63 -7.62
C HIS A 25 3.83 -8.63 -7.85
N ASP A 26 4.48 -7.48 -7.65
CA ASP A 26 5.91 -7.27 -7.85
C ASP A 26 6.78 -7.86 -6.73
N ASP A 27 6.29 -7.83 -5.48
CA ASP A 27 6.95 -8.39 -4.30
C ASP A 27 7.13 -9.92 -4.40
N GLY A 28 6.41 -10.58 -5.31
CA GLY A 28 6.59 -12.00 -5.66
C GLY A 28 6.18 -12.99 -4.57
N ASP A 29 6.17 -12.60 -3.30
CA ASP A 29 5.82 -13.42 -2.14
C ASP A 29 4.29 -13.66 -2.05
N SER A 30 3.49 -12.65 -2.41
CA SER A 30 2.02 -12.73 -2.50
C SER A 30 1.49 -13.22 -3.84
N ALA A 31 2.36 -13.57 -4.80
CA ALA A 31 1.97 -14.07 -6.12
C ALA A 31 1.40 -15.51 -6.10
N THR A 32 1.30 -16.14 -4.93
CA THR A 32 0.59 -17.40 -4.79
C THR A 32 -0.91 -17.18 -4.58
N HIS A 33 -1.61 -17.27 -5.71
CA HIS A 33 -3.03 -17.62 -5.88
C HIS A 33 -4.07 -16.53 -5.56
N ASP A 34 -4.75 -16.05 -6.61
CA ASP A 34 -6.23 -16.01 -6.72
C ASP A 34 -6.98 -15.95 -5.37
N GLY A 35 -6.83 -14.87 -4.60
CA GLY A 35 -7.58 -14.75 -3.33
C GLY A 35 -6.93 -13.98 -2.18
N VAL A 36 -5.69 -13.49 -2.31
CA VAL A 36 -5.13 -12.60 -1.28
C VAL A 36 -5.92 -11.30 -1.28
N SER A 37 -6.87 -11.20 -0.35
CA SER A 37 -7.57 -9.96 -0.06
C SER A 37 -6.53 -8.88 0.25
N ILE A 38 -6.72 -7.65 -0.22
CA ILE A 38 -5.74 -6.57 -0.01
C ILE A 38 -5.40 -6.37 1.47
N ARG A 39 -6.37 -6.63 2.35
CA ARG A 39 -6.18 -6.66 3.80
C ARG A 39 -5.21 -7.74 4.29
N GLY A 40 -5.18 -8.90 3.63
CA GLY A 40 -4.21 -9.96 3.88
C GLY A 40 -2.80 -9.53 3.52
N PHE A 41 -2.62 -8.98 2.32
CA PHE A 41 -1.33 -8.42 1.89
C PHE A 41 -0.86 -7.29 2.82
N LEU A 42 -1.75 -6.34 3.15
CA LEU A 42 -1.43 -5.25 4.06
C LEU A 42 -1.06 -5.76 5.44
N ARG A 43 -1.79 -6.75 6.00
CA ARG A 43 -1.43 -7.36 7.30
C ARG A 43 -0.07 -8.05 7.26
N GLN A 44 0.24 -8.75 6.18
CA GLN A 44 1.54 -9.42 6.03
C GLN A 44 2.66 -8.40 5.89
N SER A 45 2.51 -7.41 5.01
CA SER A 45 3.47 -6.33 4.82
C SER A 45 3.69 -5.54 6.12
N LEU A 46 2.61 -5.22 6.84
CA LEU A 46 2.69 -4.57 8.16
C LEU A 46 3.35 -5.44 9.21
N LYS A 47 3.23 -6.77 9.17
CA LYS A 47 3.99 -7.66 10.06
C LYS A 47 5.48 -7.60 9.77
N GLN A 48 5.87 -7.55 8.49
CA GLN A 48 7.27 -7.39 8.09
C GLN A 48 7.81 -6.01 8.48
N LEU A 49 6.97 -4.98 8.38
CA LEU A 49 7.25 -3.62 8.83
C LEU A 49 7.12 -3.45 10.35
N GLY A 50 6.52 -4.40 11.08
CA GLY A 50 6.15 -4.28 12.50
C GLY A 50 7.33 -4.19 13.46
N ASP A 51 8.54 -4.53 12.99
CA ASP A 51 9.78 -4.24 13.72
C ASP A 51 10.14 -2.74 13.69
N ARG A 52 9.59 -2.00 12.72
CA ARG A 52 9.86 -0.57 12.45
C ARG A 52 8.66 0.34 12.65
N ILE A 53 7.43 -0.19 12.56
CA ILE A 53 6.21 0.63 12.55
C ILE A 53 5.28 0.24 13.70
N PRO A 54 4.89 1.18 14.56
CA PRO A 54 4.00 0.88 15.66
C PRO A 54 2.61 0.50 15.11
N PRO A 55 1.99 -0.60 15.60
CA PRO A 55 0.74 -1.16 15.07
C PRO A 55 -0.51 -0.26 15.21
N ARG A 56 -0.33 0.94 15.78
CA ARG A 56 -1.36 1.96 16.00
C ARG A 56 -1.56 2.89 14.79
N GLU A 57 -0.69 2.84 13.78
CA GLU A 57 -0.78 3.74 12.62
C GLU A 57 -1.62 3.20 11.45
N LEU A 58 -1.94 1.89 11.44
CA LEU A 58 -2.95 1.34 10.52
C LEU A 58 -4.04 0.59 11.27
N ASP A 59 -5.23 1.20 11.34
CA ASP A 59 -6.44 0.53 11.79
C ASP A 59 -6.94 -0.42 10.69
N VAL A 60 -6.43 -1.66 10.66
CA VAL A 60 -6.84 -2.71 9.70
C VAL A 60 -8.19 -3.35 10.05
N SER A 61 -9.08 -2.57 10.66
CA SER A 61 -10.41 -2.99 11.07
C SER A 61 -11.34 -3.08 9.87
N ASP A 62 -12.35 -3.93 9.96
CA ASP A 62 -13.35 -4.11 8.89
C ASP A 62 -14.10 -2.82 8.56
N ARG A 63 -14.10 -1.88 9.51
CA ARG A 63 -14.72 -0.56 9.44
C ARG A 63 -14.05 0.40 8.46
N VAL A 64 -12.82 0.12 8.03
CA VAL A 64 -12.08 0.96 7.10
C VAL A 64 -12.13 0.35 5.70
N SER A 65 -12.51 1.15 4.72
CA SER A 65 -12.53 0.73 3.31
C SER A 65 -11.14 0.36 2.83
N ASP A 66 -11.07 -0.62 1.93
CA ASP A 66 -9.82 -1.09 1.34
C ASP A 66 -9.02 0.03 0.66
N GLU A 67 -9.72 1.01 0.08
CA GLU A 67 -9.12 2.24 -0.48
C GLU A 67 -8.36 3.05 0.58
N THR A 68 -9.02 3.32 1.71
CA THR A 68 -8.41 4.08 2.82
C THR A 68 -7.24 3.32 3.41
N LEU A 69 -7.35 1.99 3.55
CA LEU A 69 -6.25 1.15 4.04
C LEU A 69 -5.05 1.18 3.10
N ALA A 70 -5.28 1.01 1.80
CA ALA A 70 -4.23 1.07 0.79
C ALA A 70 -3.55 2.45 0.79
N ARG A 71 -4.33 3.52 0.88
CA ARG A 71 -3.80 4.89 0.96
C ARG A 71 -2.94 5.11 2.21
N SER A 72 -3.42 4.71 3.38
CA SER A 72 -2.66 4.82 4.63
C SER A 72 -1.35 4.04 4.57
N TYR A 73 -1.35 2.87 3.94
CA TYR A 73 -0.14 2.08 3.73
C TYR A 73 0.90 2.79 2.82
N LEU A 74 0.48 3.38 1.70
CA LEU A 74 1.37 4.12 0.82
C LEU A 74 1.94 5.38 1.47
N LEU A 75 1.11 6.08 2.25
CA LEU A 75 1.54 7.25 3.03
C LEU A 75 2.58 6.86 4.09
N LEU A 76 2.34 5.75 4.77
CA LEU A 76 3.28 5.20 5.74
C LEU A 76 4.61 4.83 5.07
N HIS A 77 4.59 4.12 3.95
CA HIS A 77 5.81 3.87 3.18
C HIS A 77 6.56 5.17 2.81
N SER A 78 5.82 6.24 2.55
CA SER A 78 6.40 7.55 2.26
C SER A 78 7.06 8.19 3.47
N ASP A 79 6.41 8.12 4.64
CA ASP A 79 6.93 8.65 5.90
C ASP A 79 8.23 7.93 6.33
N TYR A 80 8.30 6.61 6.09
CA TYR A 80 9.49 5.80 6.37
C TYR A 80 10.57 5.86 5.27
N GLY A 81 10.37 6.67 4.22
CA GLY A 81 11.34 6.87 3.14
C GLY A 81 11.53 5.67 2.20
N ILE A 82 10.55 4.75 2.15
CA ILE A 82 10.56 3.58 1.27
C ILE A 82 10.07 3.95 -0.15
N GLY A 83 9.27 5.00 -0.26
CA GLY A 83 8.83 5.56 -1.54
C GLY A 83 8.20 6.94 -1.38
N GLU A 84 7.59 7.46 -2.44
CA GLU A 84 6.92 8.76 -2.45
C GLU A 84 5.58 8.62 -3.16
N MET A 85 4.49 8.97 -2.46
CA MET A 85 3.15 9.00 -3.04
C MET A 85 2.83 10.38 -3.62
N HIS A 86 2.53 10.42 -4.91
CA HIS A 86 2.01 11.60 -5.62
C HIS A 86 0.53 11.36 -5.96
N ASP A 87 -0.34 12.19 -5.39
CA ASP A 87 -1.76 12.19 -5.69
C ASP A 87 -2.10 13.37 -6.60
N ASP A 88 -2.28 13.08 -7.89
CA ASP A 88 -2.68 14.08 -8.90
C ASP A 88 -4.16 14.49 -8.75
N SER A 89 -4.87 13.95 -7.76
CA SER A 89 -6.26 14.32 -7.44
C SER A 89 -6.43 15.75 -6.92
N ARG A 90 -5.37 16.57 -6.92
CA ARG A 90 -5.41 18.02 -6.72
C ARG A 90 -5.03 18.74 -8.02
N GLY A 91 -5.93 18.69 -9.00
CA GLY A 91 -5.77 19.40 -10.27
C GLY A 91 -7.10 19.70 -10.95
N ALA A 92 -7.58 20.94 -10.74
CA ALA A 92 -8.70 21.67 -11.38
C ALA A 92 -10.14 21.32 -10.96
#